data_AF-A0A1A7KFN3-F1
#
_entry.id   AF-A0A1A7KFN3-F1
#
_cell.length_a   1.000
_cell.length_b   1.000
_cell.length_c   1.000
_cell.angle_alpha   90.00
_cell.angle_beta   90.00
_cell.angle_gamma   90.00
#
_symmetry.space_group_name_H-M   'P 1'
#
loop_
_entity.id
_entity.type
_entity.pdbx_description
1 polymer ?
#
loop_
_entity_poly.entity_id
_entity_poly.type
_entity_poly.pdbx_seq_one_letter_code
_entity_poly.pdbx_strand_id
1 'polypeptide(L)'
;MKKLFYFLFILGIISCANSDDIIENQQNSQDLEPDKAFVNYMEFPKLALLYPSWYYTFNYQNGNLTKMTGKFVNGGTLSSPDFFYPDSFISLSYNNNQVEVKYSSDVYPTIVYTMENDKPKKAELYNQFNELITVKNYTYEFGKIKIYSKTYTFETYSTYYLDSNNNLIKSEKLEKSGGIDTKFTTTTYLDFDQAKNPFKKMFLINDNLYEKSLSANNFRAIESIIQYLPNPLNGNVQLPPGKESANWTYQYDSNGQVLLYHPL
;
A
#
# COMPACT_ATOMS: atom_id res chain seq x y z
N MET A 1 29.39 -56.35 31.66
CA MET A 1 29.53 -55.50 30.46
C MET A 1 28.13 -55.20 29.90
N LYS A 2 27.97 -53.96 29.46
CA LYS A 2 26.84 -53.21 28.87
C LYS A 2 25.51 -53.95 28.59
N LYS A 3 24.44 -53.38 29.17
CA LYS A 3 23.04 -53.48 28.75
C LYS A 3 22.76 -52.50 27.60
N LEU A 4 21.73 -52.83 26.81
CA LEU A 4 20.63 -51.98 26.26
C LEU A 4 20.31 -52.44 24.83
N PHE A 5 19.16 -53.10 24.63
CA PHE A 5 17.83 -52.52 24.32
C PHE A 5 17.84 -51.78 22.96
N TYR A 6 16.86 -51.89 22.05
CA TYR A 6 15.71 -52.76 21.75
C TYR A 6 14.98 -52.02 20.61
N PHE A 7 14.23 -52.76 19.78
CA PHE A 7 13.14 -52.29 18.88
C PHE A 7 13.52 -51.37 17.70
N LEU A 8 12.87 -51.40 16.53
CA LEU A 8 12.09 -52.35 15.73
C LEU A 8 11.54 -51.50 14.56
N PHE A 9 11.26 -52.17 13.43
CA PHE A 9 10.25 -51.82 12.42
C PHE A 9 10.48 -50.58 11.53
N ILE A 10 10.75 -50.70 10.21
CA ILE A 10 10.03 -51.34 9.09
C ILE A 10 9.11 -50.35 8.34
N LEU A 11 9.40 -50.28 7.03
CA LEU A 11 8.58 -49.90 5.86
C LEU A 11 8.09 -48.45 5.79
N GLY A 12 8.59 -47.70 4.82
CA GLY A 12 7.91 -47.54 3.53
C GLY A 12 7.28 -46.14 3.56
N ILE A 13 7.24 -45.30 2.53
CA ILE A 13 7.02 -45.50 1.11
C ILE A 13 7.61 -44.22 0.47
N ILE A 14 8.40 -44.39 -0.59
CA ILE A 14 8.79 -43.29 -1.48
C ILE A 14 7.52 -42.90 -2.25
N SER A 15 7.00 -41.71 -1.97
CA SER A 15 5.94 -41.06 -2.74
C SER A 15 6.38 -39.63 -3.05
N CYS A 16 6.81 -39.43 -4.29
CA CYS A 16 7.01 -38.11 -4.89
C CYS A 16 5.68 -37.38 -5.00
N ALA A 17 5.55 -36.29 -4.24
CA ALA A 17 4.76 -35.12 -4.63
C ALA A 17 5.40 -33.92 -3.92
N ASN A 18 6.47 -33.38 -4.50
CA ASN A 18 6.88 -32.02 -4.17
C ASN A 18 5.87 -31.09 -4.87
N SER A 19 4.73 -30.83 -4.23
CA SER A 19 4.17 -29.50 -4.31
C SER A 19 4.97 -28.66 -3.34
N ASP A 20 5.73 -27.70 -3.87
CA ASP A 20 6.24 -26.58 -3.07
C ASP A 20 5.03 -25.72 -2.67
N ASP A 21 4.23 -26.23 -1.73
CA ASP A 21 3.33 -25.40 -0.95
C ASP A 21 4.20 -24.65 0.05
N ILE A 22 4.68 -23.50 -0.41
CA ILE A 22 5.36 -22.52 0.42
C ILE A 22 4.37 -22.13 1.53
N ILE A 23 4.58 -22.72 2.70
CA ILE A 23 4.02 -22.22 3.96
C ILE A 23 4.66 -20.84 4.17
N GLU A 24 3.98 -19.78 3.72
CA GLU A 24 4.25 -18.43 4.20
C GLU A 24 4.13 -18.50 5.72
N ASN A 25 5.26 -18.22 6.40
CA ASN A 25 5.38 -18.19 7.85
C ASN A 25 4.16 -17.49 8.48
N GLN A 26 3.33 -18.27 9.17
CA GLN A 26 2.40 -17.79 10.19
C GLN A 26 3.23 -17.27 11.38
N GLN A 27 3.85 -16.12 11.23
CA GLN A 27 4.30 -15.35 12.38
C GLN A 27 3.12 -14.47 12.78
N ASN A 28 2.31 -14.98 13.71
CA ASN A 28 1.26 -14.26 14.46
C ASN A 28 1.88 -13.13 15.30
N SER A 29 2.45 -12.14 14.62
CA SER A 29 2.65 -10.81 15.14
C SER A 29 1.37 -10.07 14.78
N GLN A 30 0.46 -9.88 15.72
CA GLN A 30 -0.74 -9.08 15.47
C GLN A 30 -0.29 -7.71 14.92
N ASP A 31 -0.68 -7.43 13.68
CA ASP A 31 -0.41 -6.15 13.04
C ASP A 31 -0.94 -5.01 13.91
N LEU A 32 -0.24 -3.88 13.92
CA LEU A 32 -0.59 -2.73 14.73
C LEU A 32 -1.96 -2.15 14.32
N GLU A 33 -2.67 -1.62 15.29
CA GLU A 33 -3.98 -0.98 15.14
C GLU A 33 -3.92 0.45 15.70
N PRO A 34 -3.17 1.38 15.08
CA PRO A 34 -3.11 2.76 15.54
C PRO A 34 -4.48 3.42 15.45
N ASP A 35 -4.89 4.12 16.51
CA ASP A 35 -6.19 4.80 16.62
C ASP A 35 -6.16 6.22 16.02
N LYS A 36 -4.97 6.84 15.94
CA LYS A 36 -4.74 8.17 15.35
C LYS A 36 -3.42 8.25 14.59
N ALA A 37 -3.39 9.16 13.61
CA ALA A 37 -2.16 9.51 12.91
C ALA A 37 -2.21 10.96 12.43
N PHE A 38 -1.13 11.72 12.68
CA PHE A 38 -1.00 13.05 12.07
C PHE A 38 -0.94 12.95 10.54
N VAL A 39 -1.52 13.95 9.88
CA VAL A 39 -1.60 14.00 8.40
C VAL A 39 -0.20 13.91 7.76
N ASN A 40 0.83 14.52 8.35
CA ASN A 40 2.19 14.51 7.79
C ASN A 40 2.84 13.12 7.72
N TYR A 41 2.43 12.16 8.56
CA TYR A 41 2.93 10.77 8.50
C TYR A 41 2.16 9.93 7.49
N MET A 42 0.91 10.31 7.22
CA MET A 42 -0.02 9.60 6.37
C MET A 42 0.14 10.00 4.90
N GLU A 43 0.41 11.27 4.61
CA GLU A 43 0.50 11.80 3.25
C GLU A 43 1.90 11.67 2.63
N PHE A 44 1.95 11.58 1.29
CA PHE A 44 3.17 11.36 0.51
C PHE A 44 3.11 12.09 -0.84
N PRO A 45 4.22 12.54 -1.42
CA PRO A 45 5.49 12.95 -0.82
C PRO A 45 5.42 14.42 -0.31
N LYS A 46 4.21 14.91 -0.05
CA LYS A 46 3.96 16.34 0.15
C LYS A 46 3.94 16.66 1.64
N LEU A 47 4.78 17.62 2.04
CA LEU A 47 4.78 18.18 3.37
C LEU A 47 3.43 18.86 3.63
N ALA A 48 2.52 18.18 4.32
CA ALA A 48 1.47 18.89 5.03
C ALA A 48 2.15 19.67 6.16
N LEU A 49 1.83 20.96 6.29
CA LEU A 49 2.23 21.73 7.45
C LEU A 49 1.79 20.99 8.72
N LEU A 50 2.67 20.93 9.73
CA LEU A 50 2.37 20.33 11.02
C LEU A 50 1.32 21.17 11.76
N TYR A 51 0.06 20.91 11.47
CA TYR A 51 -1.07 21.44 12.23
C TYR A 51 -1.47 20.43 13.31
N PRO A 52 -1.37 20.77 14.60
CA PRO A 52 -1.72 19.86 15.71
C PRO A 52 -3.15 19.31 15.64
N SER A 53 -4.06 20.05 15.02
CA SER A 53 -5.46 19.66 14.85
C SER A 53 -5.71 18.75 13.64
N TRP A 54 -4.72 18.51 12.79
CA TRP A 54 -4.86 17.72 11.57
C TRP A 54 -4.35 16.31 11.80
N TYR A 55 -5.27 15.42 12.12
CA TYR A 55 -5.00 14.00 12.32
C TYR A 55 -6.18 13.17 11.86
N TYR A 56 -5.86 12.00 11.32
CA TYR A 56 -6.82 10.96 11.02
C TYR A 56 -7.13 10.16 12.27
N THR A 57 -8.33 9.59 12.35
CA THR A 57 -8.69 8.57 13.35
C THR A 57 -9.12 7.28 12.67
N PHE A 58 -8.88 6.15 13.34
CA PHE A 58 -9.11 4.82 12.79
C PHE A 58 -9.91 3.96 13.77
N ASN A 59 -10.87 3.20 13.23
CA ASN A 59 -11.63 2.21 13.99
C ASN A 59 -11.40 0.82 13.39
N TYR A 60 -11.19 -0.15 14.27
CA TYR A 60 -11.01 -1.56 13.90
C TYR A 60 -12.09 -2.42 14.53
N GLN A 61 -12.47 -3.50 13.85
CA GLN A 61 -13.35 -4.53 14.37
C GLN A 61 -12.81 -5.89 13.97
N ASN A 62 -12.64 -6.80 14.93
CA ASN A 62 -12.06 -8.13 14.72
C ASN A 62 -10.72 -8.08 13.97
N GLY A 63 -9.90 -7.07 14.27
CA GLY A 63 -8.61 -6.86 13.62
C GLY A 63 -8.65 -6.21 12.23
N ASN A 64 -9.81 -5.88 11.68
CA ASN A 64 -9.96 -5.24 10.37
C ASN A 64 -10.29 -3.76 10.51
N LEU A 65 -9.66 -2.89 9.69
CA LEU A 65 -9.98 -1.46 9.65
C LEU A 65 -11.39 -1.28 9.06
N THR A 66 -12.32 -0.70 9.82
CA THR A 66 -13.72 -0.49 9.39
C THR A 66 -14.03 0.96 9.09
N LYS A 67 -13.27 1.90 9.65
CA LYS A 67 -13.45 3.33 9.39
C LYS A 67 -12.15 4.11 9.53
N MET A 68 -11.92 5.03 8.62
CA MET A 68 -10.94 6.11 8.73
C MET A 68 -11.68 7.45 8.67
N THR A 69 -11.40 8.38 9.58
CA THR A 69 -12.04 9.70 9.63
C THR A 69 -10.98 10.79 9.47
N GLY A 70 -11.33 11.86 8.76
CA GLY A 70 -10.43 12.87 8.23
C GLY A 70 -10.26 12.75 6.71
N LYS A 71 -10.07 13.88 6.03
CA LYS A 71 -9.64 13.96 4.63
C LYS A 71 -8.76 15.18 4.45
N PHE A 72 -7.51 14.96 4.06
CA PHE A 72 -6.63 16.03 3.60
C PHE A 72 -6.90 16.32 2.12
N VAL A 73 -7.06 17.60 1.79
CA VAL A 73 -7.14 18.08 0.41
C VAL A 73 -6.02 19.08 0.20
N ASN A 74 -5.11 18.71 -0.69
CA ASN A 74 -4.00 19.58 -1.07
C ASN A 74 -4.53 20.69 -1.99
N GLY A 75 -4.29 21.94 -1.63
CA GLY A 75 -4.72 23.07 -2.44
C GLY A 75 -3.68 23.55 -3.46
N GLY A 76 -2.43 23.09 -3.34
CA GLY A 76 -1.39 23.15 -4.38
C GLY A 76 -0.86 24.54 -4.75
N THR A 77 -1.43 25.61 -4.19
CA THR A 77 -1.09 27.00 -4.51
C THR A 77 -1.29 27.90 -3.30
N LEU A 78 -0.65 29.07 -3.27
CA LEU A 78 -0.91 30.06 -2.20
C LEU A 78 -2.38 30.53 -2.18
N SER A 79 -3.06 30.52 -3.33
CA SER A 79 -4.46 30.92 -3.51
C SER A 79 -5.47 29.84 -3.11
N SER A 80 -5.03 28.59 -3.00
CA SER A 80 -5.85 27.49 -2.49
C SER A 80 -5.00 26.77 -1.44
N PRO A 81 -5.07 27.15 -0.17
CA PRO A 81 -4.30 26.51 0.87
C PRO A 81 -4.75 25.06 1.06
N ASP A 82 -3.87 24.26 1.65
CA ASP A 82 -4.25 22.93 2.12
C ASP A 82 -5.40 23.01 3.12
N PHE A 83 -6.30 22.02 3.05
CA PHE A 83 -7.46 21.96 3.93
C PHE A 83 -7.64 20.55 4.48
N PHE A 84 -8.11 20.46 5.72
CA PHE A 84 -8.44 19.20 6.37
C PHE A 84 -9.91 19.18 6.74
N TYR A 85 -10.64 18.18 6.25
CA TYR A 85 -12.04 17.94 6.55
C TYR A 85 -12.13 16.88 7.65
N PRO A 86 -12.31 17.26 8.93
CA PRO A 86 -12.31 16.31 10.04
C PRO A 86 -13.52 15.38 10.01
N ASP A 87 -14.64 15.79 9.42
CA ASP A 87 -15.88 15.02 9.41
C ASP A 87 -16.01 14.09 8.19
N SER A 88 -15.11 14.23 7.19
CA SER A 88 -15.04 13.29 6.08
C SER A 88 -14.56 11.92 6.56
N PHE A 89 -15.03 10.84 5.96
CA PHE A 89 -14.64 9.49 6.35
C PHE A 89 -14.63 8.51 5.18
N ILE A 90 -13.93 7.40 5.41
CA ILE A 90 -13.90 6.21 4.57
C ILE A 90 -14.41 5.06 5.44
N SER A 91 -15.38 4.30 4.95
CA SER A 91 -15.92 3.11 5.62
C SER A 91 -15.62 1.86 4.82
N LEU A 92 -15.25 0.79 5.51
CA LEU A 92 -14.94 -0.51 4.94
C LEU A 92 -15.91 -1.56 5.49
N SER A 93 -16.57 -2.29 4.60
CA SER A 93 -17.49 -3.37 4.94
C SER A 93 -16.95 -4.69 4.38
N TYR A 94 -16.78 -5.68 5.25
CA TYR A 94 -16.20 -6.98 4.92
C TYR A 94 -17.31 -8.02 4.80
N ASN A 95 -17.40 -8.70 3.66
CA ASN A 95 -18.38 -9.76 3.42
C ASN A 95 -17.76 -10.88 2.61
N ASN A 96 -17.58 -12.05 3.22
CA ASN A 96 -16.88 -13.19 2.63
C ASN A 96 -15.50 -12.78 2.09
N ASN A 97 -15.26 -12.98 0.79
CA ASN A 97 -14.04 -12.62 0.10
C ASN A 97 -14.11 -11.22 -0.54
N GLN A 98 -15.06 -10.37 -0.16
CA GLN A 98 -15.20 -9.01 -0.68
C GLN A 98 -15.07 -7.97 0.42
N VAL A 99 -14.43 -6.85 0.06
CA VAL A 99 -14.37 -5.64 0.90
C VAL A 99 -14.89 -4.46 0.10
N GLU A 100 -15.93 -3.83 0.60
CA GLU A 100 -16.51 -2.63 0.03
C GLU A 100 -15.97 -1.39 0.76
N VAL A 101 -15.36 -0.47 0.03
CA VAL A 101 -14.80 0.78 0.56
C VAL A 101 -15.62 1.96 0.01
N LYS A 102 -16.20 2.75 0.92
CA LYS A 102 -17.05 3.91 0.59
C LYS A 102 -16.48 5.19 1.19
N TYR A 103 -16.56 6.28 0.43
CA TYR A 103 -16.08 7.61 0.82
C TYR A 103 -17.28 8.51 1.14
N SER A 104 -17.19 9.31 2.20
CA SER A 104 -18.29 10.16 2.68
C SER A 104 -18.56 11.40 1.82
N SER A 105 -17.54 11.86 1.10
CA SER A 105 -17.56 13.12 0.36
C SER A 105 -16.80 12.96 -0.96
N ASP A 106 -17.53 12.70 -2.04
CA ASP A 106 -17.34 13.28 -3.38
C ASP A 106 -18.10 12.49 -4.46
N VAL A 107 -18.13 13.10 -5.64
CA VAL A 107 -18.55 12.65 -6.97
C VAL A 107 -17.95 11.28 -7.40
N TYR A 108 -17.01 10.69 -6.62
CA TYR A 108 -16.39 9.39 -6.85
C TYR A 108 -16.58 8.41 -5.66
N PRO A 109 -16.79 7.11 -5.89
CA PRO A 109 -17.59 6.29 -5.01
C PRO A 109 -16.96 4.91 -4.77
N THR A 110 -17.81 3.98 -4.32
CA THR A 110 -17.50 2.63 -3.91
C THR A 110 -16.40 1.95 -4.70
N ILE A 111 -15.39 1.47 -3.98
CA ILE A 111 -14.42 0.48 -4.48
C ILE A 111 -14.83 -0.87 -3.89
N VAL A 112 -15.00 -1.87 -4.74
CA VAL A 112 -15.21 -3.26 -4.33
C VAL A 112 -13.93 -4.03 -4.60
N TYR A 113 -13.30 -4.53 -3.54
CA TYR A 113 -12.16 -5.42 -3.61
C TYR A 113 -12.64 -6.87 -3.54
N THR A 114 -12.14 -7.71 -4.44
CA THR A 114 -12.16 -9.17 -4.28
C THR A 114 -10.84 -9.61 -3.70
N MET A 115 -10.90 -10.34 -2.59
CA MET A 115 -9.77 -10.81 -1.80
C MET A 115 -9.49 -12.29 -2.05
N GLU A 116 -8.22 -12.67 -1.98
CA GLU A 116 -7.76 -14.06 -2.01
C GLU A 116 -6.55 -14.17 -1.08
N ASN A 117 -6.59 -15.10 -0.12
CA ASN A 117 -5.55 -15.25 0.91
C ASN A 117 -5.20 -13.93 1.61
N ASP A 118 -6.22 -13.19 2.06
CA ASP A 118 -6.12 -11.89 2.73
C ASP A 118 -5.44 -10.77 1.92
N LYS A 119 -5.21 -10.98 0.62
CA LYS A 119 -4.60 -10.02 -0.31
C LYS A 119 -5.61 -9.61 -1.40
N PRO A 120 -5.60 -8.35 -1.88
CA PRO A 120 -6.45 -7.94 -3.00
C PRO A 120 -6.09 -8.74 -4.26
N LYS A 121 -7.07 -9.36 -4.91
CA LYS A 121 -6.91 -9.98 -6.24
C LYS A 121 -7.39 -9.07 -7.35
N LYS A 122 -8.50 -8.36 -7.09
CA LYS A 122 -9.14 -7.43 -8.02
C LYS A 122 -9.75 -6.26 -7.26
N ALA A 123 -9.77 -5.08 -7.84
CA ALA A 123 -10.57 -3.95 -7.37
C ALA A 123 -11.39 -3.34 -8.50
N GLU A 124 -12.62 -2.96 -8.20
CA GLU A 124 -13.56 -2.33 -9.12
C GLU A 124 -14.04 -1.02 -8.51
N LEU A 125 -13.75 0.10 -9.16
CA LEU A 125 -14.18 1.43 -8.77
C LEU A 125 -15.39 1.81 -9.62
N TYR A 126 -16.51 2.06 -8.97
CA TYR A 126 -17.74 2.52 -9.63
C TYR A 126 -17.78 4.05 -9.68
N ASN A 127 -18.79 4.68 -10.28
CA ASN A 127 -19.09 6.11 -10.14
C ASN A 127 -20.39 6.32 -9.33
N GLN A 128 -20.79 7.58 -9.08
CA GLN A 128 -21.96 7.87 -8.24
C GLN A 128 -23.27 7.35 -8.86
N PHE A 129 -23.24 7.00 -10.15
CA PHE A 129 -24.32 6.37 -10.91
C PHE A 129 -24.14 4.84 -11.01
N ASN A 130 -23.23 4.27 -10.23
CA ASN A 130 -22.88 2.84 -10.21
C ASN A 130 -22.29 2.30 -11.53
N GLU A 131 -21.66 3.16 -12.34
CA GLU A 131 -20.97 2.76 -13.56
C GLU A 131 -19.52 2.39 -13.25
N LEU A 132 -19.02 1.25 -13.75
CA LEU A 132 -17.64 0.83 -13.56
C LEU A 132 -16.68 1.77 -14.30
N ILE A 133 -15.79 2.45 -13.57
CA ILE A 133 -14.80 3.38 -14.13
C ILE A 133 -13.42 2.75 -14.22
N THR A 134 -12.99 2.09 -13.14
CA THR A 134 -11.63 1.54 -13.04
C THR A 134 -11.66 0.09 -12.62
N VAL A 135 -10.82 -0.72 -13.27
CA VAL A 135 -10.50 -2.07 -12.83
C VAL A 135 -9.02 -2.12 -12.47
N LYS A 136 -8.68 -2.71 -11.32
CA LYS A 136 -7.32 -3.08 -10.90
C LYS A 136 -7.23 -4.59 -10.75
N ASN A 137 -6.17 -5.20 -11.27
CA ASN A 137 -5.86 -6.62 -11.08
C ASN A 137 -4.49 -6.74 -10.44
N TYR A 138 -4.39 -7.63 -9.45
CA TYR A 138 -3.20 -7.83 -8.65
C TYR A 138 -2.63 -9.22 -8.93
N THR A 139 -1.32 -9.33 -9.02
CA THR A 139 -0.62 -10.60 -9.17
C THR A 139 0.56 -10.62 -8.22
N TYR A 140 0.67 -11.70 -7.46
CA TYR A 140 1.69 -11.88 -6.44
C TYR A 140 2.66 -12.97 -6.89
N GLU A 141 3.95 -12.63 -6.86
CA GLU A 141 5.07 -13.52 -7.19
C GLU A 141 6.09 -13.43 -6.05
N PHE A 142 7.03 -14.37 -5.99
CA PHE A 142 8.08 -14.31 -4.98
C PHE A 142 8.88 -12.99 -5.08
N GLY A 143 8.85 -12.20 -4.01
CA GLY A 143 9.53 -10.89 -3.92
C GLY A 143 8.94 -9.80 -4.83
N LYS A 144 7.78 -10.01 -5.46
CA LYS A 144 7.19 -9.06 -6.41
C LYS A 144 5.67 -9.00 -6.35
N ILE A 145 5.13 -7.80 -6.55
CA ILE A 145 3.69 -7.57 -6.72
C ILE A 145 3.50 -6.77 -8.00
N LYS A 146 2.65 -7.27 -8.91
CA LYS A 146 2.30 -6.59 -10.15
C LYS A 146 0.85 -6.14 -10.09
N ILE A 147 0.59 -4.90 -10.46
CA ILE A 147 -0.74 -4.33 -10.56
C ILE A 147 -0.93 -3.79 -11.96
N TYR A 148 -1.98 -4.26 -12.62
CA TYR A 148 -2.52 -3.62 -13.82
C TYR A 148 -3.77 -2.85 -13.45
N SER A 149 -3.85 -1.58 -13.84
CA SER A 149 -5.06 -0.78 -13.69
C SER A 149 -5.46 -0.16 -15.02
N LYS A 150 -6.77 -0.11 -15.28
CA LYS A 150 -7.35 0.58 -16.43
C LYS A 150 -8.49 1.48 -15.98
N THR A 151 -8.39 2.76 -16.32
CA THR A 151 -9.40 3.79 -16.11
C THR A 151 -9.73 4.37 -17.48
N TYR A 152 -10.89 4.03 -18.05
CA TYR A 152 -11.25 4.38 -19.42
C TYR A 152 -10.14 3.98 -20.44
N THR A 153 -9.45 4.96 -21.03
CA THR A 153 -8.35 4.79 -21.99
C THR A 153 -6.95 4.88 -21.37
N PHE A 154 -6.86 5.15 -20.08
CA PHE A 154 -5.61 5.24 -19.34
C PHE A 154 -5.30 3.90 -18.67
N GLU A 155 -4.05 3.47 -18.80
CA GLU A 155 -3.58 2.22 -18.21
C GLU A 155 -2.34 2.49 -17.37
N THR A 156 -2.21 1.75 -16.28
CA THR A 156 -0.99 1.74 -15.47
C THR A 156 -0.56 0.32 -15.17
N TYR A 157 0.75 0.11 -15.23
CA TYR A 157 1.41 -1.14 -14.85
C TYR A 157 2.40 -0.81 -13.75
N SER A 158 2.07 -1.18 -12.53
CA SER A 158 2.94 -1.00 -11.36
C SER A 158 3.58 -2.33 -10.97
N THR A 159 4.88 -2.36 -10.73
CA THR A 159 5.58 -3.50 -10.14
C THR A 159 6.28 -3.04 -8.88
N TYR A 160 6.00 -3.70 -7.76
CA TYR A 160 6.64 -3.49 -6.47
C TYR A 160 7.63 -4.62 -6.21
N TYR A 161 8.81 -4.28 -5.71
CA TYR A 161 9.91 -5.21 -5.46
C TYR A 161 10.23 -5.23 -3.96
N LEU A 162 10.20 -6.42 -3.38
CA LEU A 162 10.49 -6.67 -1.97
C LEU A 162 11.90 -7.29 -1.83
N ASP A 163 12.62 -6.93 -0.78
CA ASP A 163 13.87 -7.62 -0.41
C ASP A 163 13.59 -8.93 0.37
N SER A 164 14.64 -9.61 0.80
CA SER A 164 14.53 -10.85 1.61
C SER A 164 13.93 -10.65 3.00
N ASN A 165 13.87 -9.41 3.49
CA ASN A 165 13.24 -9.03 4.76
C ASN A 165 11.78 -8.58 4.55
N ASN A 166 11.24 -8.72 3.34
CA ASN A 166 9.93 -8.23 2.92
C ASN A 166 9.78 -6.70 3.03
N ASN A 167 10.87 -5.94 2.91
CA ASN A 167 10.83 -4.50 2.79
C ASN A 167 10.62 -4.09 1.33
N LEU A 168 9.74 -3.11 1.10
CA LEU A 168 9.53 -2.52 -0.23
C LEU A 168 10.75 -1.68 -0.57
N ILE A 169 11.59 -2.13 -1.49
CA ILE A 169 12.84 -1.45 -1.85
C ILE A 169 12.75 -0.64 -3.14
N LYS A 170 11.84 -1.02 -4.05
CA LYS A 170 11.66 -0.36 -5.34
C LYS A 170 10.24 -0.53 -5.87
N SER A 171 9.75 0.46 -6.59
CA SER A 171 8.60 0.33 -7.47
C SER A 171 8.88 0.91 -8.85
N GLU A 172 8.23 0.33 -9.85
CA GLU A 172 8.27 0.79 -11.24
C GLU A 172 6.84 0.95 -11.73
N LYS A 173 6.53 2.10 -12.33
CA LYS A 173 5.19 2.41 -12.85
C LYS A 173 5.29 2.89 -14.30
N LEU A 174 4.70 2.13 -15.21
CA LEU A 174 4.47 2.53 -16.59
C LEU A 174 3.05 3.06 -16.73
N GLU A 175 2.91 4.26 -17.29
CA GLU A 175 1.63 4.88 -17.63
C GLU A 175 1.44 4.85 -19.15
N LYS A 176 0.23 4.50 -19.59
CA LYS A 176 -0.17 4.52 -21.01
C LYS A 176 -1.43 5.32 -21.20
N SER A 177 -1.53 5.99 -22.35
CA SER A 177 -2.75 6.67 -22.80
C SER A 177 -3.12 6.18 -24.19
N GLY A 178 -4.28 5.55 -24.33
CA GLY A 178 -4.72 4.97 -25.60
C GLY A 178 -3.77 3.89 -26.13
N GLY A 179 -3.14 3.12 -25.24
CA GLY A 179 -2.19 2.06 -25.59
C GLY A 179 -0.74 2.54 -25.87
N ILE A 180 -0.49 3.85 -25.85
CA ILE A 180 0.84 4.43 -26.06
C ILE A 180 1.49 4.70 -24.71
N ASP A 181 2.75 4.26 -24.54
CA ASP A 181 3.53 4.53 -23.34
C ASP A 181 3.84 6.04 -23.23
N THR A 182 3.54 6.65 -22.08
CA THR A 182 3.69 8.11 -21.89
C THR A 182 4.73 8.45 -20.82
N LYS A 183 4.82 7.63 -19.77
CA LYS A 183 5.65 7.93 -18.61
C LYS A 183 6.08 6.65 -17.92
N PHE A 184 7.35 6.60 -17.54
CA PHE A 184 7.91 5.55 -16.69
C PHE A 184 8.48 6.18 -15.43
N THR A 185 8.02 5.72 -14.27
CA THR A 185 8.50 6.20 -12.97
C THR A 185 9.18 5.05 -12.24
N THR A 186 10.38 5.29 -11.73
CA THR A 186 11.05 4.39 -10.79
C THR A 186 11.15 5.09 -9.46
N THR A 187 10.67 4.45 -8.40
CA THR A 187 10.79 4.92 -7.02
C THR A 187 11.65 3.94 -6.23
N THR A 188 12.65 4.44 -5.51
CA THR A 188 13.47 3.68 -4.57
C THR A 188 13.07 4.09 -3.16
N TYR A 189 12.92 3.10 -2.28
CA TYR A 189 12.56 3.31 -0.87
C TYR A 189 13.77 2.98 -0.01
N LEU A 190 14.07 3.85 0.94
CA LEU A 190 15.36 3.95 1.61
C LEU A 190 15.18 4.19 3.11
N ASP A 191 16.29 4.02 3.83
CA ASP A 191 16.41 4.32 5.26
C ASP A 191 15.33 3.62 6.12
N PHE A 192 15.37 2.29 6.12
CA PHE A 192 14.43 1.47 6.87
C PHE A 192 14.75 1.47 8.36
N ASP A 193 13.73 1.70 9.18
CA ASP A 193 13.86 1.48 10.62
C ASP A 193 13.68 -0.01 10.99
N GLN A 194 13.65 -0.30 12.29
CA GLN A 194 13.45 -1.65 12.82
C GLN A 194 12.08 -1.81 13.51
N ALA A 195 11.25 -0.76 13.49
CA ALA A 195 9.95 -0.79 14.12
C ALA A 195 8.97 -1.62 13.28
N LYS A 196 7.93 -2.16 13.91
CA LYS A 196 6.83 -2.76 13.15
C LYS A 196 6.12 -1.67 12.37
N ASN A 197 5.72 -1.99 11.14
CA ASN A 197 5.03 -1.04 10.28
C ASN A 197 3.57 -0.82 10.75
N PRO A 198 3.16 0.41 11.12
CA PRO A 198 1.81 0.70 11.61
C PRO A 198 0.77 0.85 10.49
N PHE A 199 1.20 0.85 9.22
CA PHE A 199 0.33 1.03 8.06
C PHE A 199 -0.21 -0.29 7.49
N LYS A 200 0.18 -1.45 8.05
CA LYS A 200 -0.15 -2.80 7.54
C LYS A 200 -1.64 -3.02 7.28
N LYS A 201 -2.52 -2.45 8.10
CA LYS A 201 -3.99 -2.60 8.00
C LYS A 201 -4.68 -1.53 7.15
N MET A 202 -3.93 -0.61 6.55
CA MET A 202 -4.46 0.55 5.82
C MET A 202 -4.40 0.40 4.30
N PHE A 203 -4.03 -0.79 3.81
CA PHE A 203 -3.71 -1.05 2.41
C PHE A 203 -4.88 -0.88 1.42
N LEU A 204 -6.13 -0.86 1.90
CA LEU A 204 -7.33 -0.69 1.05
C LEU A 204 -7.78 0.77 0.92
N ILE A 205 -7.13 1.70 1.63
CA ILE A 205 -7.58 3.09 1.73
C ILE A 205 -7.23 3.91 0.49
N ASN A 206 -5.97 3.93 0.09
CA ASN A 206 -5.50 4.63 -1.10
C ASN A 206 -4.14 4.08 -1.54
N ASP A 207 -3.67 4.49 -2.72
CA ASP A 207 -2.41 3.97 -3.30
C ASP A 207 -1.18 4.27 -2.42
N ASN A 208 -1.14 5.41 -1.70
CA ASN A 208 -0.03 5.75 -0.81
C ASN A 208 0.01 4.83 0.44
N LEU A 209 -1.13 4.62 1.09
CA LEU A 209 -1.22 3.71 2.24
C LEU A 209 -1.07 2.25 1.82
N TYR A 210 -1.47 1.91 0.60
CA TYR A 210 -1.13 0.64 -0.02
C TYR A 210 0.39 0.47 -0.07
N GLU A 211 1.14 1.40 -0.69
CA GLU A 211 2.59 1.31 -0.77
C GLU A 211 3.28 1.23 0.59
N LYS A 212 2.90 2.10 1.54
CA LYS A 212 3.43 2.07 2.91
C LYS A 212 3.17 0.72 3.58
N SER A 213 2.01 0.12 3.38
CA SER A 213 1.66 -1.17 3.99
C SER A 213 2.46 -2.37 3.45
N LEU A 214 3.04 -2.28 2.26
CA LEU A 214 3.75 -3.41 1.64
C LEU A 214 5.02 -3.78 2.42
N SER A 215 5.75 -2.78 2.91
CA SER A 215 7.04 -2.98 3.57
C SER A 215 6.92 -3.59 4.97
N ALA A 216 7.81 -4.49 5.38
CA ALA A 216 7.83 -5.03 6.74
C ALA A 216 8.18 -3.97 7.80
N ASN A 217 9.18 -3.14 7.50
CA ASN A 217 9.59 -1.97 8.29
C ASN A 217 9.27 -0.66 7.57
N ASN A 218 9.34 0.45 8.31
CA ASN A 218 9.04 1.77 7.76
C ASN A 218 10.25 2.29 6.98
N PHE A 219 10.07 2.59 5.70
CA PHE A 219 11.02 3.43 4.96
C PHE A 219 10.88 4.88 5.43
N ARG A 220 12.01 5.57 5.60
CA ARG A 220 12.05 6.99 6.00
C ARG A 220 12.47 7.91 4.88
N ALA A 221 12.82 7.38 3.72
CA ALA A 221 13.19 8.15 2.56
C ALA A 221 12.68 7.49 1.28
N ILE A 222 12.37 8.31 0.28
CA ILE A 222 12.09 7.88 -1.08
C ILE A 222 12.76 8.81 -2.09
N GLU A 223 13.13 8.21 -3.22
CA GLU A 223 13.66 8.91 -4.38
C GLU A 223 12.99 8.38 -5.64
N SER A 224 12.44 9.27 -6.46
CA SER A 224 11.75 8.93 -7.69
C SER A 224 12.41 9.58 -8.90
N ILE A 225 12.57 8.81 -9.96
CA ILE A 225 12.97 9.28 -11.29
C ILE A 225 11.77 9.12 -12.23
N ILE A 226 11.39 10.20 -12.89
CA ILE A 226 10.26 10.25 -13.81
C ILE A 226 10.79 10.46 -15.23
N GLN A 227 10.67 9.45 -16.06
CA GLN A 227 11.01 9.52 -17.48
C GLN A 227 9.76 9.74 -18.33
N TYR A 228 9.73 10.86 -19.06
CA TYR A 228 8.71 11.11 -20.07
C TYR A 228 9.11 10.42 -21.37
N LEU A 229 8.26 9.54 -21.86
CA LEU A 229 8.53 8.75 -23.06
C LEU A 229 8.11 9.54 -24.31
N PRO A 230 8.87 9.47 -25.42
CA PRO A 230 8.50 10.16 -26.65
C PRO A 230 7.12 9.71 -27.14
N ASN A 231 6.24 10.67 -27.39
CA ASN A 231 4.88 10.40 -27.85
C ASN A 231 4.51 11.42 -28.96
N PRO A 232 3.79 11.05 -30.02
CA PRO A 232 3.31 12.04 -31.00
C PRO A 232 2.61 13.26 -30.37
N LEU A 233 1.96 13.09 -29.21
CA LEU A 233 1.35 14.18 -28.43
C LEU A 233 2.34 15.22 -27.90
N ASN A 234 3.62 14.88 -27.70
CA ASN A 234 4.68 15.81 -27.31
C ASN A 234 5.60 16.19 -28.49
N GLY A 235 5.16 15.95 -29.72
CA GLY A 235 5.96 16.19 -30.92
C GLY A 235 7.19 15.28 -31.04
N ASN A 236 7.18 14.12 -30.38
CA ASN A 236 8.34 13.23 -30.23
C ASN A 236 9.55 13.90 -29.54
N VAL A 237 9.32 14.94 -28.75
CA VAL A 237 10.38 15.61 -27.99
C VAL A 237 10.70 14.78 -26.76
N GLN A 238 12.00 14.50 -26.56
CA GLN A 238 12.46 13.88 -25.32
C GLN A 238 12.66 14.95 -24.25
N LEU A 239 11.79 14.94 -23.24
CA LEU A 239 11.92 15.82 -22.09
C LEU A 239 12.98 15.28 -21.12
N PRO A 240 13.72 16.15 -20.41
CA PRO A 240 14.62 15.70 -19.35
C PRO A 240 13.81 14.97 -18.24
N PRO A 241 14.43 14.00 -17.56
CA PRO A 241 13.74 13.28 -16.49
C PRO A 241 13.44 14.20 -15.30
N GLY A 242 12.25 14.05 -14.74
CA GLY A 242 11.89 14.62 -13.44
C GLY A 242 12.53 13.84 -12.30
N LYS A 243 12.78 14.52 -11.17
CA LYS A 243 13.24 13.90 -9.93
C LYS A 243 12.39 14.41 -8.77
N GLU A 244 11.98 13.49 -7.91
CA GLU A 244 11.23 13.79 -6.68
C GLU A 244 11.86 13.03 -5.52
N SER A 245 11.80 13.59 -4.31
CA SER A 245 12.30 12.94 -3.10
C SER A 245 11.52 13.42 -1.88
N ALA A 246 11.36 12.55 -0.90
CA ALA A 246 10.76 12.91 0.39
C ALA A 246 11.37 12.08 1.53
N ASN A 247 11.37 12.68 2.72
CA ASN A 247 11.89 12.07 3.93
C ASN A 247 10.87 12.21 5.07
N TRP A 248 10.82 11.22 5.95
CA TRP A 248 10.02 11.20 7.16
C TRP A 248 10.92 11.06 8.39
N THR A 249 10.66 11.90 9.39
CA THR A 249 11.26 11.75 10.72
C THR A 249 10.19 11.24 11.66
N TYR A 250 10.13 9.92 11.85
CA TYR A 250 9.22 9.31 12.81
C TYR A 250 9.68 9.56 14.25
N GLN A 251 8.71 9.74 15.15
CA GLN A 251 8.94 9.66 16.59
C GLN A 251 8.73 8.21 17.03
N TYR A 252 9.41 7.82 18.11
CA TYR A 252 9.38 6.45 18.63
C TYR A 252 9.00 6.44 20.12
N ASP A 253 8.26 5.43 20.54
CA ASP A 253 7.99 5.18 21.95
C ASP A 253 9.21 4.56 22.66
N SER A 254 9.08 4.30 23.97
CA SER A 254 10.15 3.68 24.77
C SER A 254 10.50 2.25 24.34
N ASN A 255 9.64 1.59 23.56
CA ASN A 255 9.87 0.25 23.01
C ASN A 255 10.45 0.31 21.58
N GLY A 256 10.72 1.50 21.05
CA GLY A 256 11.20 1.69 19.70
C GLY A 256 10.12 1.56 18.62
N GLN A 257 8.84 1.64 18.97
CA GLN A 257 7.72 1.60 18.03
C GLN A 257 7.37 3.00 17.52
N VAL A 258 7.09 3.13 16.22
CA VAL A 258 6.67 4.41 15.61
C VAL A 258 5.39 4.94 16.26
N LEU A 259 5.44 6.20 16.68
CA LEU A 259 4.30 6.99 17.14
C LEU A 259 3.73 7.78 15.96
N LEU A 260 2.55 7.39 15.48
CA LEU A 260 1.83 8.14 14.44
C LEU A 260 1.10 9.37 15.01
N TYR A 261 0.88 9.41 16.32
CA TYR A 261 0.27 10.54 17.01
C TYR A 261 0.92 10.71 18.37
N HIS A 262 1.17 11.95 18.77
CA HIS A 262 1.72 12.31 20.08
C HIS A 262 1.26 13.72 20.45
N PRO A 263 1.07 14.03 21.75
CA PRO A 263 0.89 15.42 22.19
C PRO A 263 2.10 16.27 21.74
N LEU A 264 1.83 17.49 21.29
CA LEU A 264 2.83 18.50 20.94
C LEU A 264 3.03 19.46 22.11
#